data_AF-A0A2P6WK24-F1
#
_entry.id   AF-A0A2P6WK24-F1
#
_cell.length_a   1.000
_cell.length_b   1.000
_cell.length_c   1.000
_cell.angle_alpha   90.00
_cell.angle_beta   90.00
_cell.angle_gamma   90.00
#
_symmetry.space_group_name_H-M   'P 1'
#
loop_
_entity.id
_entity.type
_entity.pdbx_description
1 polymer ?
#
loop_
_entity_poly.entity_id
_entity_poly.type
_entity_poly.pdbx_seq_one_letter_code
_entity_poly.pdbx_strand_id
1 'polypeptide(L)'
;MEYYYKTHWGHQEEFLELFKKNHYPVLQQEIAQGRILSVRMDTPAFHMPEQERWDYRVTLVYKNAQAAYTPADEHAIQLRLFPDQATFRREEQRRFEILEAHWDLAISEILLDKR
;
A
#
# COMPACT_ATOMS: atom_id res chain seq x y z
N MET A 1 -2.36 -10.10 -1.26
CA MET A 1 -1.93 -9.21 -2.36
C MET A 1 -0.66 -8.51 -1.91
N GLU A 2 0.26 -8.25 -2.83
CA GLU A 2 1.44 -7.43 -2.59
C GLU A 2 1.43 -6.20 -3.50
N TYR A 3 1.90 -5.09 -2.98
CA TYR A 3 1.94 -3.78 -3.62
C TYR A 3 3.37 -3.29 -3.52
N TYR A 4 4.02 -3.08 -4.65
CA TYR A 4 5.42 -2.67 -4.71
C TYR A 4 5.52 -1.22 -5.16
N TYR A 5 6.41 -0.47 -4.52
CA TYR A 5 6.63 0.94 -4.78
C TYR A 5 8.12 1.17 -5.02
N LYS A 6 8.45 1.75 -6.16
CA LYS A 6 9.77 2.26 -6.51
C LYS A 6 9.68 3.78 -6.59
N THR A 7 10.38 4.49 -5.72
CA THR A 7 10.41 5.97 -5.73
C THR A 7 11.56 6.48 -6.59
N HIS A 8 11.43 7.72 -7.05
CA HIS A 8 12.60 8.47 -7.47
C HIS A 8 13.62 8.58 -6.32
N TRP A 9 14.91 8.60 -6.66
CA TRP A 9 15.98 8.73 -5.67
C TRP A 9 15.81 9.99 -4.81
N GLY A 10 15.95 9.84 -3.49
CA GLY A 10 15.80 10.94 -2.53
C GLY A 10 14.37 11.16 -2.03
N HIS A 11 13.38 10.42 -2.53
CA HIS A 11 11.98 10.54 -2.14
C HIS A 11 11.45 9.38 -1.27
N GLN A 12 12.31 8.43 -0.88
CA GLN A 12 11.90 7.28 -0.08
C GLN A 12 11.26 7.66 1.26
N GLU A 13 11.84 8.64 1.97
CA GLU A 13 11.32 9.09 3.27
C GLU A 13 10.04 9.90 3.09
N GLU A 14 9.99 10.82 2.11
CA GLU A 14 8.78 11.57 1.76
C GLU A 14 7.61 10.63 1.43
N PHE A 15 7.85 9.59 0.62
CA PHE A 15 6.83 8.59 0.32
C PHE A 15 6.33 7.90 1.58
N LEU A 16 7.24 7.47 2.46
CA LEU A 16 6.87 6.78 3.70
C LEU A 16 6.05 7.67 4.64
N GLU A 17 6.42 8.94 4.77
CA GLU A 17 5.69 9.92 5.55
C GLU A 17 4.27 10.12 5.02
N LEU A 18 4.14 10.34 3.70
CA LEU A 18 2.84 10.51 3.05
C LEU A 18 2.00 9.23 3.16
N PHE A 19 2.60 8.05 2.95
CA PHE A 19 1.93 6.77 3.12
C PHE A 19 1.39 6.59 4.54
N LYS A 20 2.22 6.84 5.56
CA LYS A 20 1.83 6.72 6.97
C LYS A 20 0.76 7.73 7.37
N LYS A 21 0.84 8.95 6.84
CA LYS A 21 -0.09 10.04 7.17
C LYS A 21 -1.47 9.84 6.54
N ASN A 22 -1.52 9.40 5.29
CA ASN A 22 -2.73 9.45 4.48
C ASN A 22 -3.27 8.07 4.13
N HIS A 23 -2.45 7.18 3.56
CA HIS A 23 -2.94 5.89 3.07
C HIS A 23 -3.09 4.84 4.18
N TYR A 24 -2.13 4.76 5.10
CA TYR A 24 -2.14 3.77 6.18
C TYR A 24 -3.40 3.87 7.09
N PRO A 25 -3.88 5.07 7.50
CA PRO A 25 -5.11 5.17 8.27
C PRO A 25 -6.35 4.62 7.54
N VAL A 26 -6.41 4.72 6.21
CA VAL A 26 -7.50 4.13 5.41
C VAL A 26 -7.45 2.61 5.51
N LEU A 27 -6.27 2.00 5.35
CA LEU A 27 -6.06 0.56 5.51
C LEU A 27 -6.41 0.10 6.93
N GLN A 28 -6.08 0.89 7.96
CA GLN A 28 -6.47 0.58 9.34
C GLN A 28 -8.00 0.57 9.53
N GLN A 29 -8.74 1.44 8.84
CA GLN A 29 -10.21 1.40 8.88
C GLN A 29 -10.75 0.16 8.16
N GLU A 30 -10.17 -0.25 7.03
CA GLU A 30 -10.55 -1.51 6.37
C GLU A 30 -10.27 -2.74 7.24
N ILE A 31 -9.20 -2.70 8.05
CA ILE A 31 -8.93 -3.72 9.06
C ILE A 31 -10.02 -3.72 10.14
N ALA A 32 -10.38 -2.55 10.66
CA ALA A 32 -11.44 -2.43 11.66
C ALA A 32 -12.81 -2.90 11.15
N GLN A 33 -13.06 -2.76 9.84
CA GLN A 33 -14.26 -3.25 9.15
C GLN A 33 -14.19 -4.76 8.81
N GLY A 34 -13.06 -5.41 9.06
CA GLY A 34 -12.85 -6.84 8.81
C GLY A 34 -12.69 -7.21 7.34
N ARG A 35 -12.41 -6.23 6.47
CA ARG A 35 -12.14 -6.46 5.04
C ARG A 35 -10.70 -6.93 4.83
N ILE A 36 -9.76 -6.25 5.48
CA ILE A 36 -8.35 -6.62 5.57
C ILE A 36 -8.11 -7.30 6.93
N LEU A 37 -7.34 -8.38 6.93
CA LEU A 37 -6.91 -9.08 8.14
C LEU A 37 -5.61 -8.50 8.70
N SER A 38 -4.68 -8.13 7.81
CA SER A 38 -3.43 -7.48 8.21
C SER A 38 -2.80 -6.67 7.07
N VAL A 39 -1.98 -5.71 7.45
CA VAL A 39 -1.09 -4.93 6.59
C VAL A 39 0.32 -5.02 7.16
N ARG A 40 1.30 -5.18 6.27
CA ARG A 40 2.73 -5.16 6.60
C ARG A 40 3.49 -4.45 5.51
N MET A 41 4.46 -3.62 5.88
CA MET A 41 5.37 -2.98 4.94
C MET A 41 6.80 -3.47 5.20
N ASP A 42 7.51 -3.80 4.12
CA ASP A 42 8.92 -4.15 4.12
C ASP A 42 9.70 -3.25 3.17
N THR A 43 11.01 -3.17 3.38
CA THR A 43 11.99 -2.53 2.49
C THR A 43 13.18 -3.47 2.32
N PRO A 44 13.90 -3.48 1.19
CA PRO A 44 15.09 -4.31 1.05
C PRO A 44 16.17 -3.92 2.07
N ALA A 45 16.78 -4.89 2.73
CA ALA A 45 17.84 -4.64 3.71
C ALA A 45 19.19 -4.24 3.07
N PHE A 46 19.34 -4.46 1.76
CA PHE A 46 20.56 -4.21 1.01
C PHE A 46 20.22 -3.59 -0.36
N HIS A 47 21.21 -2.98 -1.00
CA HIS A 47 21.06 -2.41 -2.33
C HIS A 47 20.70 -3.47 -3.38
N MET A 48 19.83 -3.08 -4.30
CA MET A 48 19.42 -3.87 -5.45
C MET A 48 19.93 -3.22 -6.75
N PRO A 49 20.14 -3.99 -7.84
CA PRO A 49 20.35 -3.41 -9.16
C PRO A 49 19.20 -2.46 -9.54
N GLU A 50 19.51 -1.33 -10.17
CA GLU A 50 18.54 -0.27 -10.47
C GLU A 50 17.29 -0.76 -11.23
N GLN A 51 17.48 -1.66 -12.20
CA GLN A 51 16.39 -2.24 -12.98
C GLN A 51 15.42 -3.11 -12.15
N GLU A 52 15.89 -3.72 -11.07
CA GLU A 52 15.12 -4.67 -10.25
C GLU A 52 14.71 -4.09 -8.89
N ARG A 53 15.16 -2.86 -8.57
CA ARG A 53 14.93 -2.28 -7.24
C ARG A 53 13.46 -1.95 -7.02
N TRP A 54 13.05 -2.14 -5.78
CA TRP A 54 11.84 -1.59 -5.18
C TRP A 54 12.21 -1.03 -3.82
N ASP A 55 11.55 0.03 -3.37
CA ASP A 55 11.90 0.69 -2.11
C ASP A 55 10.98 0.21 -0.98
N TYR A 56 9.69 -0.02 -1.28
CA TYR A 56 8.72 -0.55 -0.33
C TYR A 56 7.84 -1.64 -0.94
N ARG A 57 7.58 -2.68 -0.16
CA ARG A 57 6.56 -3.71 -0.44
C ARG A 57 5.53 -3.67 0.66
N VAL A 58 4.26 -3.54 0.30
CA VAL A 58 3.12 -3.67 1.22
C VAL A 58 2.42 -4.99 0.95
N THR A 59 2.30 -5.84 1.97
CA THR A 59 1.49 -7.06 1.91
C THR A 59 0.15 -6.79 2.60
N LEU A 60 -0.95 -6.96 1.86
CA LEU A 60 -2.31 -6.98 2.42
C LEU A 60 -2.84 -8.41 2.41
N VAL A 61 -3.24 -8.89 3.59
CA VAL A 61 -3.98 -10.14 3.73
C VAL A 61 -5.46 -9.79 3.80
N TYR A 62 -6.23 -10.17 2.79
CA TYR A 62 -7.68 -9.94 2.75
C TYR A 62 -8.43 -11.09 3.40
N LYS A 63 -9.63 -10.81 3.91
CA LYS A 63 -10.51 -11.83 4.53
C LYS A 63 -10.85 -12.97 3.57
N ASN A 64 -11.01 -12.67 2.29
CA ASN A 64 -11.27 -13.65 1.22
C ASN A 64 -10.97 -13.04 -0.16
N ALA A 65 -11.08 -13.85 -1.21
CA ALA A 65 -10.86 -13.41 -2.59
C ALA A 65 -11.80 -12.28 -3.03
N GLN A 66 -13.09 -12.33 -2.64
CA GLN A 66 -14.04 -11.26 -2.98
C GLN A 66 -13.58 -9.91 -2.43
N ALA A 67 -13.14 -9.88 -1.17
CA ALA A 67 -12.59 -8.68 -0.55
C ALA A 67 -11.31 -8.18 -1.26
N ALA A 68 -10.46 -9.06 -1.77
CA ALA A 68 -9.25 -8.68 -2.49
C ALA A 68 -9.54 -8.07 -3.88
N TYR A 69 -10.52 -8.60 -4.61
CA TYR A 69 -10.77 -8.22 -6.01
C TYR A 69 -11.90 -7.21 -6.21
N THR A 70 -12.70 -6.92 -5.18
CA THR A 70 -13.72 -5.86 -5.22
C THR A 70 -13.12 -4.58 -4.69
N PRO A 71 -13.12 -3.46 -5.44
CA PRO A 71 -12.68 -2.17 -4.90
C PRO A 71 -13.44 -1.81 -3.62
N ALA A 72 -12.72 -1.29 -2.62
CA ALA A 72 -13.36 -0.71 -1.44
C ALA A 72 -13.97 0.64 -1.80
N ASP A 73 -15.06 1.01 -1.13
CA ASP A 73 -15.52 2.40 -1.11
C ASP A 73 -14.67 3.19 -0.09
N GLU A 74 -13.41 3.44 -0.45
CA GLU A 74 -12.50 4.21 0.39
C GLU A 74 -12.94 5.68 0.51
N HIS A 75 -13.73 6.20 -0.43
CA HIS A 75 -14.12 7.61 -0.46
C HIS A 75 -14.87 8.02 0.81
N ALA A 76 -15.82 7.18 1.28
CA ALA A 76 -16.52 7.43 2.54
C ALA A 76 -15.57 7.39 3.76
N ILE A 77 -14.56 6.53 3.75
CA ILE A 77 -13.53 6.46 4.80
C ILE A 77 -12.68 7.73 4.78
N GLN A 78 -12.21 8.14 3.60
CA GLN A 78 -11.36 9.31 3.40
C GLN A 78 -12.06 10.60 3.83
N LEU A 79 -13.34 10.79 3.46
CA LEU A 79 -14.14 11.95 3.89
C LEU A 79 -14.25 12.06 5.42
N ARG A 80 -14.35 10.91 6.11
CA ARG A 80 -14.44 10.87 7.57
C ARG A 80 -13.09 11.08 8.26
N LEU A 81 -12.01 10.52 7.71
CA LEU A 81 -10.68 10.60 8.32
C LEU A 81 -10.00 11.95 8.09
N PHE A 82 -10.27 12.60 6.95
CA PHE A 82 -9.54 13.81 6.51
C PHE A 82 -10.49 14.98 6.27
N PRO A 83 -10.84 15.77 7.30
CA PRO A 83 -11.70 16.94 7.13
C PRO A 83 -11.13 17.99 6.15
N ASP A 84 -9.80 18.20 6.14
CA ASP A 84 -9.11 19.01 5.13
C ASP A 84 -8.85 18.20 3.86
N GLN A 85 -9.90 18.11 3.05
CA GLN A 85 -9.89 17.39 1.77
C GLN A 85 -8.95 18.01 0.72
N ALA A 86 -8.65 19.31 0.81
CA ALA A 86 -7.75 19.97 -0.13
C ALA A 86 -6.30 19.54 0.11
N THR A 87 -5.88 19.52 1.38
CA THR A 87 -4.57 19.01 1.76
C THR A 87 -4.43 17.52 1.49
N PHE A 88 -5.42 16.71 1.88
CA PHE A 88 -5.39 15.26 1.62
C PHE A 88 -5.19 14.93 0.14
N ARG A 89 -5.97 15.54 -0.76
CA ARG A 89 -5.84 15.29 -2.20
C ARG A 89 -4.48 15.70 -2.76
N ARG A 90 -3.96 16.87 -2.35
CA ARG A 90 -2.64 17.35 -2.80
C ARG A 90 -1.54 16.38 -2.37
N GLU A 91 -1.62 15.88 -1.14
CA GLU A 91 -0.62 14.99 -0.59
C GLU A 91 -0.71 13.56 -1.15
N GLU A 92 -1.91 13.03 -1.39
CA GLU A 92 -2.08 11.75 -2.07
C GLU A 92 -1.62 11.81 -3.52
N GLN A 93 -1.88 12.92 -4.22
CA GLN A 93 -1.31 13.17 -5.53
C GLN A 93 0.22 13.16 -5.46
N ARG A 94 0.81 13.91 -4.52
CA ARG A 94 2.26 13.97 -4.34
C ARG A 94 2.87 12.59 -4.05
N ARG A 95 2.19 11.75 -3.26
CA ARG A 95 2.64 10.39 -2.94
C ARG A 95 2.81 9.52 -4.19
N PHE A 96 1.97 9.73 -5.21
CA PHE A 96 2.09 9.03 -6.50
C PHE A 96 3.05 9.73 -7.47
N GLU A 97 3.11 11.06 -7.49
CA GLU A 97 4.03 11.82 -8.36
C GLU A 97 5.51 11.46 -8.15
N ILE A 98 5.89 11.05 -6.94
CA ILE A 98 7.27 10.68 -6.61
C ILE A 98 7.61 9.21 -6.89
N LEU A 99 6.68 8.44 -7.44
CA LEU A 99 6.90 7.06 -7.84
C LEU A 99 7.50 6.99 -9.25
N GLU A 100 8.57 6.23 -9.38
CA GLU A 100 9.11 5.81 -10.66
C GLU A 100 8.32 4.61 -11.21
N ALA A 101 7.91 3.68 -10.34
CA ALA A 101 7.08 2.55 -10.70
C ALA A 101 6.23 2.06 -9.52
N HIS A 102 5.08 1.47 -9.85
CA HIS A 102 4.19 0.80 -8.90
C HIS A 102 3.50 -0.36 -9.59
N TRP A 103 3.42 -1.50 -8.91
CA TRP A 103 2.69 -2.66 -9.41
C TRP A 103 2.07 -3.47 -8.27
N ASP A 104 0.95 -4.11 -8.62
CA ASP A 104 0.16 -4.94 -7.72
C ASP A 104 0.26 -6.40 -8.17
N LEU A 105 0.50 -7.29 -7.21
CA LEU A 105 0.72 -8.70 -7.48
C LEU A 105 -0.18 -9.57 -6.60
N ALA A 106 -1.00 -10.39 -7.26
CA ALA A 106 -1.67 -11.48 -6.61
C ALA A 106 -0.66 -12.61 -6.32
N ILE A 107 -0.51 -12.95 -5.05
CA ILE A 107 0.37 -14.04 -4.61
C ILE A 107 -0.48 -15.30 -4.42
N SER A 108 -0.10 -16.38 -5.09
CA SER A 108 -0.67 -17.71 -4.87
C SER A 108 0.25 -18.49 -3.95
N GLU A 109 -0.31 -19.06 -2.89
CA GLU A 109 0.44 -19.96 -2.02
C GLU A 109 0.61 -21.32 -2.70
N ILE A 110 1.84 -21.82 -2.75
CA ILE A 110 2.15 -23.18 -3.19
C ILE A 110 2.39 -23.99 -1.92
N LEU A 111 1.46 -24.90 -1.63
CA LEU A 111 1.63 -25.86 -0.53
C LEU A 111 2.70 -26.87 -0.92
N LEU A 112 3.82 -26.85 -0.20
CA LEU A 112 4.95 -27.75 -0.46
C LEU A 112 4.71 -29.17 0.06
N ASP A 113 3.86 -29.31 1.09
CA ASP A 113 3.48 -30.60 1.66
C ASP A 113 1.96 -30.79 1.58
N LYS A 114 1.52 -31.91 0.97
CA LYS A 114 0.21 -32.49 1.28
C LYS A 114 0.38 -33.26 2.60
N ARG A 115 -0.18 -32.75 3.69
CA ARG A 115 -0.56 -33.62 4.81
C ARG A 115 -1.96 -34.14 4.57
#